data_AF-A0A1G6R048-F1
#
_entry.id   AF-A0A1G6R048-F1
#
_cell.length_a   1.000
_cell.length_b   1.000
_cell.length_c   1.000
_cell.angle_alpha   90.00
_cell.angle_beta   90.00
_cell.angle_gamma   90.00
#
_symmetry.space_group_name_H-M   'P 1'
#
loop_
_entity.id
_entity.type
_entity.pdbx_description
1 polymer ?
#
loop_
_entity_poly.entity_id
_entity_poly.type
_entity_poly.pdbx_seq_one_letter_code
_entity_poly.pdbx_strand_id
1 'polypeptide(L)'
;MPRPSTHTPDSRRADRRQLAESPVSLRRIARLFAPYRRRLAVVVALIVVSSLVGLAQPFLVRHVIDEALPRQDVRLLLLLVTGMVGVAVATAALGVAQTWLSTTVGQQVMHRLRSDLFGHLQRQSVGFFTRTRGGEVQSRIVNDIGSMQSVVTSTATSVAANVTVVLGTAVAMVALSWRLALISLVVLPPAVVLTRQVARMRHAVTAARQARLADLHVQVEEGLSVSGVLLTKTLGAGPALSRRFDDTSADLVGLEVRSQLAGRWRMATMSIVFAAVPAALYLAAGLPATSGGMTIGTLVAFVALQSALFRPLMGLLNVGVDLTASLALFSRIFEYQDLPVEIADPADPTRLGDVRGEVRLDHVTFSYGGADVLHDVDLVVPAGTSLALVGATGSGKSTLAGLVARLHDPTSGAVRLDGVDLRDLALADVASAVGVVTQESYLLHASVRDNLRHAKPDATDAEIEAAARAARIHDLVVSLPEGYDTLVGSRGHRFSGGEQQRLAIARTLLRDPRVLVLDEATSALDNTTERAVQAALDELAHGRTTITIAHRLSTVRDADQIAVLDHGAVVELGTHEELLLRGGRYAELVRGGLEQPVAA
;
A
#
# COMPACT_ATOMS: atom_id res chain seq x y z
N MET A 1 -2.61 -25.20 34.09
CA MET A 1 -2.59 -23.72 34.16
C MET A 1 -1.15 -23.22 34.04
N PRO A 2 -0.71 -22.75 32.87
CA PRO A 2 0.43 -21.85 32.77
C PRO A 2 -0.05 -20.39 32.82
N ARG A 3 0.68 -19.56 33.55
CA ARG A 3 0.42 -18.12 33.70
C ARG A 3 0.46 -17.42 32.33
N PRO A 4 -0.47 -16.49 32.01
CA PRO A 4 -0.34 -15.70 30.80
C PRO A 4 0.84 -14.75 30.96
N SER A 5 1.77 -14.84 30.01
CA SER A 5 2.94 -13.99 29.87
C SER A 5 2.51 -12.53 29.73
N THR A 6 3.09 -11.69 30.59
CA THR A 6 2.97 -10.24 30.53
C THR A 6 3.75 -9.70 29.34
N HIS A 7 3.08 -9.50 28.19
CA HIS A 7 3.60 -8.65 27.12
C HIS A 7 2.94 -7.26 27.19
N THR A 8 3.77 -6.27 27.48
CA THR A 8 3.56 -4.81 27.29
C THR A 8 4.49 -4.37 26.13
N PRO A 9 4.45 -3.15 25.54
CA PRO A 9 3.42 -2.12 25.34
C PRO A 9 3.54 -1.43 23.94
N ASP A 10 2.71 -1.73 22.95
CA ASP A 10 3.20 -1.59 21.56
C ASP A 10 2.94 -0.31 20.77
N SER A 11 1.77 0.33 20.65
CA SER A 11 1.58 1.29 19.52
C SER A 11 2.47 2.55 19.50
N ARG A 12 2.62 3.31 20.60
CA ARG A 12 3.53 4.48 20.63
C ARG A 12 5.01 4.08 20.69
N ARG A 13 5.31 2.93 21.28
CA ARG A 13 6.66 2.37 21.20
C ARG A 13 6.91 1.88 19.79
N ALA A 14 5.93 1.38 19.07
CA ALA A 14 5.99 0.95 17.68
C ALA A 14 6.13 2.18 16.78
N ASP A 15 5.33 3.23 16.93
CA ASP A 15 5.52 4.50 16.20
C ASP A 15 6.90 5.10 16.47
N ARG A 16 7.37 5.06 17.74
CA ARG A 16 8.71 5.54 18.10
C ARG A 16 9.83 4.59 17.70
N ARG A 17 9.59 3.27 17.65
CA ARG A 17 10.51 2.22 17.19
C ARG A 17 10.64 2.33 15.68
N GLN A 18 9.53 2.40 14.96
CA GLN A 18 9.46 2.72 13.54
C GLN A 18 10.21 4.02 13.21
N LEU A 19 10.04 5.09 14.00
CA LEU A 19 10.82 6.33 13.81
C LEU A 19 12.29 6.21 14.23
N ALA A 20 12.65 5.25 15.09
CA ALA A 20 14.03 4.97 15.45
C ALA A 20 14.73 4.05 14.44
N GLU A 21 13.99 3.11 13.84
CA GLU A 21 14.40 2.19 12.79
C GLU A 21 14.51 2.92 11.44
N SER A 22 13.51 3.76 11.12
CA SER A 22 13.38 4.50 9.87
C SER A 22 13.07 5.98 10.15
N PRO A 23 14.07 6.80 10.51
CA PRO A 23 13.88 8.20 10.86
C PRO A 23 13.48 9.05 9.64
N VAL A 24 12.46 9.88 9.82
CA VAL A 24 11.95 10.75 8.75
C VAL A 24 12.44 12.17 8.91
N SER A 25 13.08 12.72 7.87
CA SER A 25 13.43 14.14 7.86
C SER A 25 12.22 15.01 7.54
N LEU A 26 11.99 16.04 8.37
CA LEU A 26 10.96 17.06 8.10
C LEU A 26 11.18 17.77 6.75
N ARG A 27 12.44 17.87 6.30
CA ARG A 27 12.81 18.42 4.99
C ARG A 27 12.25 17.58 3.84
N ARG A 28 12.29 16.25 3.95
CA ARG A 28 11.72 15.35 2.93
C ARG A 28 10.20 15.49 2.86
N ILE A 29 9.54 15.54 4.01
CA ILE A 29 8.09 15.82 4.07
C ILE A 29 7.80 17.17 3.43
N ALA A 30 8.56 18.22 3.76
CA ALA A 30 8.37 19.55 3.17
C ALA A 30 8.55 19.58 1.64
N ARG A 31 9.47 18.77 1.08
CA ARG A 31 9.64 18.63 -0.39
C ARG A 31 8.40 18.06 -1.07
N LEU A 32 7.70 17.13 -0.43
CA LEU A 32 6.44 16.58 -0.96
C LEU A 32 5.38 17.69 -1.14
N PHE A 33 5.36 18.65 -0.22
CA PHE A 33 4.43 19.79 -0.24
C PHE A 33 4.94 21.01 -1.02
N ALA A 34 6.21 21.04 -1.42
CA ALA A 34 6.84 22.19 -2.09
C ALA A 34 6.10 22.66 -3.36
N PRO A 35 5.57 21.77 -4.24
CA PRO A 35 4.78 22.18 -5.40
C PRO A 35 3.50 22.95 -5.01
N TYR A 36 2.95 22.66 -3.83
CA TYR A 36 1.68 23.22 -3.34
C TYR A 36 1.86 24.37 -2.34
N ARG A 37 3.10 24.85 -2.12
CA ARG A 37 3.42 25.88 -1.11
C ARG A 37 2.57 27.15 -1.19
N ARG A 38 2.24 27.61 -2.41
CA ARG A 38 1.39 28.80 -2.62
C ARG A 38 -0.04 28.54 -2.17
N ARG A 39 -0.62 27.39 -2.52
CA ARG A 39 -1.99 27.01 -2.11
C ARG A 39 -2.06 26.81 -0.61
N LEU A 40 -1.06 26.16 0.00
CA LEU A 40 -0.96 25.99 1.44
C LEU A 40 -0.82 27.33 2.17
N ALA A 41 -0.02 28.27 1.65
CA ALA A 41 0.05 29.63 2.19
C ALA A 41 -1.31 30.34 2.14
N VAL A 42 -2.09 30.19 1.06
CA VAL A 42 -3.46 30.72 0.98
C VAL A 42 -4.38 30.06 2.00
N VAL A 43 -4.32 28.73 2.19
CA VAL A 43 -5.10 28.03 3.24
C VAL A 43 -4.77 28.58 4.62
N VAL A 44 -3.49 28.73 4.95
CA VAL A 44 -3.05 29.30 6.24
C VAL A 44 -3.52 30.75 6.39
N ALA A 45 -3.44 31.56 5.34
CA ALA A 45 -3.94 32.94 5.36
C ALA A 45 -5.46 32.99 5.59
N LEU A 46 -6.24 32.14 4.91
CA LEU A 46 -7.69 32.03 5.11
C LEU A 46 -8.03 31.61 6.54
N ILE A 47 -7.28 30.66 7.12
CA ILE A 47 -7.43 30.25 8.52
C ILE A 47 -7.19 31.43 9.45
N VAL A 48 -6.11 32.18 9.23
CA VAL A 48 -5.77 33.33 10.07
C VAL A 48 -6.84 34.41 9.98
N VAL A 49 -7.24 34.78 8.76
CA VAL A 49 -8.28 35.78 8.52
C VAL A 49 -9.62 35.34 9.12
N SER A 50 -10.05 34.10 8.88
CA SER A 50 -11.31 33.57 9.45
C SER A 50 -11.27 33.57 10.98
N SER A 51 -10.14 33.18 11.57
CA SER A 51 -9.96 33.20 13.03
C SER A 51 -10.04 34.62 13.59
N LEU A 52 -9.39 35.61 12.96
CA LEU A 52 -9.42 37.00 13.38
C LEU A 52 -10.80 37.64 13.21
N VAL A 53 -11.49 37.36 12.10
CA VAL A 53 -12.86 37.84 11.86
C VAL A 53 -13.82 37.26 12.90
N GLY A 54 -13.67 35.98 13.25
CA GLY A 54 -14.47 35.35 14.31
C GLY A 54 -14.28 36.00 15.69
N LEU A 55 -13.09 36.54 15.98
CA LEU A 55 -12.83 37.26 17.23
C LEU A 55 -13.56 38.60 17.33
N ALA A 56 -14.09 39.16 16.23
CA ALA A 56 -14.88 40.39 16.28
C ALA A 56 -16.24 40.19 16.98
N GLN A 57 -16.78 38.97 16.96
CA GLN A 57 -18.15 38.70 17.43
C GLN A 57 -18.37 39.04 18.92
N PRO A 58 -17.50 38.65 19.88
CA PRO A 58 -17.61 39.08 21.27
C PRO A 58 -17.59 40.61 21.46
N PHE A 59 -16.79 41.34 20.66
CA PHE A 59 -16.74 42.81 20.75
C PHE A 59 -18.00 43.46 20.19
N LEU A 60 -18.60 42.92 19.13
CA LEU A 60 -19.88 43.41 18.63
C LEU A 60 -20.97 43.24 19.69
N VAL A 61 -21.01 42.08 20.37
CA VAL A 61 -21.94 41.83 21.49
C VAL A 61 -21.71 42.83 22.62
N ARG A 62 -20.46 43.13 22.97
CA ARG A 62 -20.14 44.17 23.97
C ARG A 62 -20.77 45.52 23.62
N HIS A 63 -20.59 46.01 22.40
CA HIS A 63 -21.12 47.32 21.99
C HIS A 63 -22.65 47.33 21.92
N VAL A 64 -23.28 46.19 21.58
CA VAL A 64 -24.74 46.05 21.65
C VAL A 64 -25.22 46.25 23.09
N ILE A 65 -24.56 45.61 24.06
CA ILE A 65 -24.96 45.65 25.47
C ILE A 65 -24.63 46.98 26.15
N ASP A 66 -23.46 47.55 25.89
CA ASP A 66 -22.98 48.74 26.59
C ASP A 66 -23.49 50.06 25.98
N GLU A 67 -23.79 50.07 24.67
CA GLU A 67 -24.12 51.32 23.96
C GLU A 67 -25.49 51.27 23.28
N ALA A 68 -25.75 50.27 22.44
CA ALA A 68 -26.95 50.28 21.59
C ALA A 68 -28.24 50.06 22.39
N LEU A 69 -28.27 49.07 23.29
CA LEU A 69 -29.44 48.78 24.12
C LEU A 69 -29.72 49.87 25.16
N PRO A 70 -28.74 50.37 25.94
CA PRO A 70 -28.99 51.41 26.94
C PRO A 70 -29.41 52.74 26.33
N ARG A 71 -28.88 53.12 25.16
CA ARG A 71 -29.24 54.37 24.45
C ARG A 71 -30.48 54.22 23.55
N GLN A 72 -31.04 53.02 23.43
CA GLN A 72 -32.12 52.68 22.48
C GLN A 72 -31.83 53.16 21.04
N ASP A 73 -30.56 53.16 20.62
CA ASP A 73 -30.15 53.56 19.26
C ASP A 73 -30.41 52.41 18.28
N VAL A 74 -31.59 52.45 17.65
CA VAL A 74 -32.03 51.43 16.69
C VAL A 74 -31.08 51.33 15.48
N ARG A 75 -30.47 52.45 15.05
CA ARG A 75 -29.57 52.45 13.90
C ARG A 75 -28.26 51.75 14.24
N LEU A 76 -27.67 52.06 15.40
CA LEU A 76 -26.48 51.37 15.88
C LEU A 76 -26.76 49.88 16.14
N LEU A 77 -27.91 49.55 16.72
CA LEU A 77 -28.34 48.18 16.95
C LEU A 77 -28.44 47.39 15.64
N LEU A 78 -29.12 47.93 14.62
CA LEU A 78 -29.23 47.30 13.31
C LEU A 78 -27.85 47.09 12.67
N LEU A 79 -26.97 48.10 12.72
CA LEU A 79 -25.61 47.99 12.17
C LEU A 79 -24.80 46.89 12.88
N LEU A 80 -24.84 46.82 14.21
CA LEU A 80 -24.11 45.80 14.98
C LEU A 80 -24.67 44.40 14.75
N VAL A 81 -26.00 44.23 14.71
CA VAL A 81 -26.65 42.93 14.44
C VAL A 81 -26.36 42.47 13.01
N THR A 82 -26.49 43.35 12.01
CA THR A 82 -26.11 43.04 10.63
C THR A 82 -24.62 42.73 10.53
N GLY A 83 -23.77 43.44 11.28
CA GLY A 83 -22.34 43.13 11.41
C GLY A 83 -22.07 41.74 11.99
N MET A 84 -22.80 41.32 13.03
CA MET A 84 -22.70 39.99 13.61
C MET A 84 -23.10 38.89 12.61
N VAL A 85 -24.19 39.10 11.87
CA VAL A 85 -24.60 38.19 10.78
C VAL A 85 -23.53 38.16 9.69
N GLY A 86 -22.98 39.32 9.32
CA GLY A 86 -21.89 39.44 8.35
C GLY A 86 -20.63 38.67 8.77
N VAL A 87 -20.22 38.75 10.04
CA VAL A 87 -19.11 37.96 10.61
C VAL A 87 -19.40 36.46 10.53
N ALA A 88 -20.62 36.03 10.90
CA ALA A 88 -21.01 34.62 10.81
C ALA A 88 -20.99 34.10 9.35
N VAL A 89 -21.52 34.87 8.39
CA VAL A 89 -21.49 34.53 6.96
C VAL A 89 -20.05 34.50 6.44
N ALA A 90 -19.23 35.50 6.78
CA ALA A 90 -17.84 35.57 6.35
C ALA A 90 -17.02 34.40 6.88
N THR A 91 -17.11 34.09 8.17
CA THR A 91 -16.41 32.93 8.78
C THR A 91 -16.87 31.61 8.17
N ALA A 92 -18.17 31.42 7.90
CA ALA A 92 -18.69 30.24 7.23
C ALA A 92 -18.17 30.12 5.79
N ALA A 93 -18.22 31.19 5.01
CA ALA A 93 -17.75 31.21 3.62
C ALA A 93 -16.23 30.96 3.54
N LEU A 94 -15.44 31.59 4.41
CA LEU A 94 -14.00 31.36 4.52
C LEU A 94 -13.70 29.91 4.94
N GLY A 95 -14.50 29.34 5.86
CA GLY A 95 -14.37 27.94 6.28
C GLY A 95 -14.63 26.95 5.15
N VAL A 96 -15.64 27.21 4.30
CA VAL A 96 -15.92 26.42 3.10
C VAL A 96 -14.77 26.54 2.10
N ALA A 97 -14.32 27.75 1.79
CA ALA A 97 -13.21 27.98 0.86
C ALA A 97 -11.90 27.33 1.34
N GLN A 98 -11.60 27.45 2.64
CA GLN A 98 -10.46 26.79 3.28
C GLN A 98 -10.56 25.27 3.14
N THR A 99 -11.72 24.69 3.47
CA THR A 99 -11.92 23.22 3.45
C THR A 99 -11.83 22.68 2.04
N TRP A 100 -12.41 23.38 1.06
CA TRP A 100 -12.30 23.02 -0.34
C TRP A 100 -10.84 23.03 -0.80
N LEU A 101 -10.12 24.14 -0.57
CA LEU A 101 -8.72 24.27 -1.00
C LEU A 101 -7.78 23.27 -0.28
N SER A 102 -7.94 23.07 1.03
CA SER A 102 -7.13 22.12 1.80
C SER A 102 -7.39 20.68 1.35
N THR A 103 -8.66 20.33 1.06
CA THR A 103 -9.03 18.99 0.57
C THR A 103 -8.48 18.75 -0.82
N THR A 104 -8.56 19.73 -1.73
CA THR A 104 -7.97 19.63 -3.07
C THR A 104 -6.46 19.40 -3.01
N VAL A 105 -5.73 20.19 -2.20
CA VAL A 105 -4.29 20.01 -2.02
C VAL A 105 -3.99 18.63 -1.41
N GLY A 106 -4.74 18.23 -0.38
CA GLY A 106 -4.61 16.90 0.23
C GLY A 106 -4.75 15.78 -0.80
N GLN A 107 -5.82 15.79 -1.61
CA GLN A 107 -6.06 14.77 -2.64
C GLN A 107 -4.99 14.75 -3.73
N GLN A 108 -4.47 15.91 -4.14
CA GLN A 108 -3.38 15.98 -5.12
C GLN A 108 -2.07 15.37 -4.59
N VAL A 109 -1.76 15.61 -3.32
CA VAL A 109 -0.60 14.96 -2.66
C VAL A 109 -0.83 13.45 -2.55
N MET A 110 -2.03 13.02 -2.19
CA MET A 110 -2.36 11.59 -2.08
C MET A 110 -2.33 10.87 -3.42
N HIS A 111 -2.80 11.51 -4.49
CA HIS A 111 -2.72 10.97 -5.85
C HIS A 111 -1.26 10.74 -6.24
N ARG A 112 -0.39 11.75 -6.04
CA ARG A 112 1.04 11.63 -6.32
C ARG A 112 1.70 10.51 -5.52
N LEU A 113 1.44 10.44 -4.20
CA LEU A 113 1.97 9.36 -3.37
C LEU A 113 1.52 7.98 -3.84
N ARG A 114 0.23 7.82 -4.20
CA ARG A 114 -0.31 6.56 -4.72
C ARG A 114 0.37 6.18 -6.04
N SER A 115 0.48 7.10 -6.98
CA SER A 115 1.11 6.86 -8.29
C SER A 115 2.60 6.57 -8.16
N ASP A 116 3.34 7.35 -7.37
CA ASP A 116 4.78 7.18 -7.18
C ASP A 116 5.09 5.87 -6.45
N LEU A 117 4.34 5.54 -5.39
CA LEU A 117 4.53 4.29 -4.64
C LEU A 117 4.13 3.07 -5.47
N PHE A 118 2.99 3.12 -6.16
CA PHE A 118 2.55 2.02 -7.03
C PHE A 118 3.56 1.77 -8.16
N GLY A 119 4.00 2.83 -8.84
CA GLY A 119 5.02 2.73 -9.89
C GLY A 119 6.37 2.25 -9.34
N HIS A 120 6.75 2.65 -8.12
CA HIS A 120 7.96 2.15 -7.48
C HIS A 120 7.85 0.66 -7.11
N LEU A 121 6.71 0.22 -6.56
CA LEU A 121 6.48 -1.18 -6.19
C LEU A 121 6.43 -2.11 -7.40
N GLN A 122 5.91 -1.66 -8.54
CA GLN A 122 5.96 -2.45 -9.77
C GLN A 122 7.37 -2.74 -10.28
N ARG A 123 8.37 -1.93 -9.88
CA ARG A 123 9.79 -2.17 -10.21
C ARG A 123 10.48 -3.09 -9.20
N GLN A 124 9.83 -3.45 -8.10
CA GLN A 124 10.43 -4.35 -7.12
C GLN A 124 10.49 -5.78 -7.67
N SER A 125 11.51 -6.53 -7.22
CA SER A 125 11.74 -7.90 -7.70
C SER A 125 10.61 -8.84 -7.28
N VAL A 126 10.44 -9.95 -8.00
CA VAL A 126 9.48 -11.01 -7.63
C VAL A 126 9.74 -11.51 -6.20
N GLY A 127 11.01 -11.54 -5.77
CA GLY A 127 11.41 -11.93 -4.41
C GLY A 127 10.83 -11.04 -3.30
N PHE A 128 10.60 -9.75 -3.57
CA PHE A 128 9.89 -8.87 -2.63
C PHE A 128 8.45 -9.36 -2.41
N PHE A 129 7.74 -9.69 -3.50
CA PHE A 129 6.34 -10.12 -3.44
C PHE A 129 6.14 -11.54 -2.88
N THR A 130 7.14 -12.41 -2.93
CA THR A 130 7.06 -13.75 -2.30
C THR A 130 7.32 -13.70 -0.79
N ARG A 131 8.13 -12.74 -0.31
CA ARG A 131 8.43 -12.56 1.12
C ARG A 131 7.38 -11.73 1.85
N THR A 132 6.81 -10.72 1.19
CA THR A 132 5.84 -9.82 1.80
C THR A 132 4.41 -10.32 1.58
N ARG A 133 3.58 -10.29 2.64
CA ARG A 133 2.17 -10.69 2.53
C ARG A 133 1.44 -9.70 1.59
N GLY A 134 0.78 -10.18 0.55
CA GLY A 134 0.10 -9.32 -0.44
C GLY A 134 -0.89 -8.30 0.17
N GLY A 135 -1.65 -8.71 1.19
CA GLY A 135 -2.57 -7.83 1.92
C GLY A 135 -1.90 -6.68 2.68
N GLU A 136 -0.62 -6.84 3.07
CA GLU A 136 0.15 -5.79 3.74
C GLU A 136 0.46 -4.64 2.78
N VAL A 137 0.91 -4.94 1.57
CA VAL A 137 1.21 -3.94 0.54
C VAL A 137 -0.06 -3.17 0.16
N GLN A 138 -1.18 -3.87 -0.01
CA GLN A 138 -2.48 -3.25 -0.29
C GLN A 138 -2.93 -2.31 0.83
N SER A 139 -2.83 -2.75 2.08
CA SER A 139 -3.17 -1.93 3.25
C SER A 139 -2.28 -0.67 3.33
N ARG A 140 -0.99 -0.77 3.02
CA ARG A 140 -0.07 0.38 3.00
C ARG A 140 -0.44 1.39 1.91
N ILE A 141 -0.77 0.94 0.70
CA ILE A 141 -1.16 1.84 -0.40
C ILE A 141 -2.51 2.51 -0.14
N VAL A 142 -3.49 1.78 0.41
CA VAL A 142 -4.86 2.29 0.56
C VAL A 142 -5.05 2.99 1.91
N ASN A 143 -4.76 2.30 3.01
CA ASN A 143 -5.09 2.77 4.36
C ASN A 143 -4.05 3.77 4.89
N ASP A 144 -2.76 3.51 4.73
CA ASP A 144 -1.72 4.42 5.25
C ASP A 144 -1.65 5.72 4.44
N ILE A 145 -1.70 5.65 3.10
CA ILE A 145 -1.82 6.86 2.28
C ILE A 145 -3.15 7.57 2.56
N GLY A 146 -4.27 6.85 2.64
CA GLY A 146 -5.56 7.45 3.03
C GLY A 146 -5.49 8.20 4.36
N SER A 147 -4.80 7.61 5.35
CA SER A 147 -4.61 8.23 6.67
C SER A 147 -3.72 9.48 6.60
N MET A 148 -2.75 9.56 5.69
CA MET A 148 -1.94 10.77 5.47
C MET A 148 -2.76 11.98 5.00
N GLN A 149 -3.89 11.76 4.32
CA GLN A 149 -4.78 12.85 3.93
C GLN A 149 -5.15 13.72 5.15
N SER A 150 -5.47 13.07 6.27
CA SER A 150 -5.86 13.74 7.52
C SER A 150 -4.78 14.67 8.06
N VAL A 151 -3.50 14.38 7.80
CA VAL A 151 -2.37 15.22 8.23
C VAL A 151 -2.43 16.60 7.58
N VAL A 152 -2.79 16.64 6.29
CA VAL A 152 -2.85 17.87 5.50
C VAL A 152 -4.17 18.60 5.72
N THR A 153 -5.28 17.86 5.70
CA THR A 153 -6.62 18.47 5.76
C THR A 153 -7.05 18.82 7.17
N SER A 154 -6.57 18.08 8.19
CA SER A 154 -6.96 18.24 9.59
C SER A 154 -5.79 18.66 10.48
N THR A 155 -4.70 17.90 10.57
CA THR A 155 -3.64 18.17 11.58
C THR A 155 -2.97 19.52 11.35
N ALA A 156 -2.47 19.78 10.14
CA ALA A 156 -1.77 21.03 9.83
C ALA A 156 -2.69 22.26 9.90
N THR A 157 -3.91 22.16 9.36
CA THR A 157 -4.91 23.23 9.39
C THR A 157 -5.39 23.52 10.81
N SER A 158 -5.61 22.47 11.62
CA SER A 158 -6.01 22.60 13.02
C SER A 158 -4.90 23.20 13.87
N VAL A 159 -3.63 22.86 13.65
CA VAL A 159 -2.51 23.52 14.33
C VAL A 159 -2.52 25.01 14.04
N ALA A 160 -2.58 25.40 12.77
CA ALA A 160 -2.60 26.81 12.38
C ALA A 160 -3.81 27.56 12.97
N ALA A 161 -5.00 26.96 12.91
CA ALA A 161 -6.23 27.54 13.44
C ALA A 161 -6.16 27.68 14.96
N ASN A 162 -5.77 26.60 15.67
CA ASN A 162 -5.73 26.60 17.12
C ASN A 162 -4.69 27.57 17.67
N VAL A 163 -3.49 27.63 17.08
CA VAL A 163 -2.48 28.64 17.46
C VAL A 163 -3.03 30.05 17.25
N THR A 164 -3.64 30.32 16.10
CA THR A 164 -4.17 31.66 15.79
C THR A 164 -5.28 32.07 16.74
N VAL A 165 -6.26 31.20 16.98
CA VAL A 165 -7.36 31.49 17.89
C VAL A 165 -6.87 31.64 19.32
N VAL A 166 -5.96 30.79 19.81
CA VAL A 166 -5.41 30.91 21.17
C VAL A 166 -4.66 32.23 21.34
N LEU A 167 -3.75 32.56 20.43
CA LEU A 167 -2.99 33.81 20.50
C LEU A 167 -3.89 35.03 20.35
N GLY A 168 -4.79 35.04 19.36
CA GLY A 168 -5.72 36.15 19.13
C GLY A 168 -6.69 36.35 20.29
N THR A 169 -7.22 35.26 20.86
CA THR A 169 -8.09 35.32 22.04
C THR A 169 -7.32 35.80 23.27
N ALA A 170 -6.10 35.33 23.49
CA ALA A 170 -5.26 35.80 24.60
C ALA A 170 -4.97 37.30 24.50
N VAL A 171 -4.59 37.79 23.31
CA VAL A 171 -4.37 39.22 23.05
C VAL A 171 -5.66 40.02 23.28
N ALA A 172 -6.80 39.56 22.76
CA ALA A 172 -8.09 40.18 22.98
C ALA A 172 -8.45 40.26 24.47
N MET A 173 -8.28 39.16 25.23
CA MET A 173 -8.57 39.12 26.66
C MET A 173 -7.69 40.07 27.47
N VAL A 174 -6.38 40.15 27.16
CA VAL A 174 -5.46 41.10 27.81
C VAL A 174 -5.84 42.54 27.49
N ALA A 175 -6.26 42.82 26.25
CA ALA A 175 -6.72 44.14 25.84
C ALA A 175 -8.04 44.57 26.51
N LEU A 176 -8.95 43.63 26.82
CA LEU A 176 -10.15 43.91 27.62
C LEU A 176 -9.80 44.14 29.10
N SER A 177 -9.09 43.20 29.72
CA SER A 177 -8.71 43.25 31.13
C SER A 177 -7.61 42.24 31.43
N TRP A 178 -6.39 42.73 31.66
CA TRP A 178 -5.26 41.88 32.06
C TRP A 178 -5.51 41.15 33.40
N ARG A 179 -6.32 41.73 34.31
CA ARG A 179 -6.68 41.12 35.60
C ARG A 179 -7.54 39.87 35.43
N LEU A 180 -8.57 39.96 34.57
CA LEU A 180 -9.42 38.80 34.27
C LEU A 180 -8.65 37.75 33.44
N ALA A 181 -7.77 38.18 32.53
CA ALA A 181 -6.94 37.29 31.73
C ALA A 181 -6.05 36.37 32.61
N LEU A 182 -5.51 36.90 33.72
CA LEU A 182 -4.75 36.10 34.70
C LEU A 182 -5.61 35.00 35.34
N ILE A 183 -6.87 35.29 35.67
CA ILE A 183 -7.80 34.30 36.24
C ILE A 183 -8.03 33.15 35.24
N SER A 184 -8.21 33.47 33.96
CA SER A 184 -8.35 32.45 32.91
C SER A 184 -7.07 31.63 32.70
N LEU A 185 -5.89 32.22 32.91
CA LEU A 185 -4.61 31.52 32.78
C LEU A 185 -4.39 30.47 33.88
N VAL A 186 -4.93 30.67 35.08
CA VAL A 186 -4.82 29.71 36.20
C VAL A 186 -5.46 28.35 35.88
N VAL A 187 -6.45 28.31 34.98
CA VAL A 187 -7.14 27.08 34.57
C VAL A 187 -6.30 26.24 33.60
N LEU A 188 -5.28 26.85 32.99
CA LEU A 188 -4.47 26.26 31.93
C LEU A 188 -3.56 25.11 32.40
N PRO A 189 -2.74 25.25 33.48
CA PRO A 189 -1.86 24.16 33.91
C PRO A 189 -2.60 22.88 34.34
N PRO A 190 -3.68 22.93 35.14
CA PRO A 190 -4.47 21.74 35.48
C PRO A 190 -5.05 21.05 34.23
N ALA A 191 -5.50 21.84 33.25
CA ALA A 191 -6.00 21.34 31.96
C ALA A 191 -4.94 20.51 31.23
N VAL A 192 -3.73 21.04 31.10
CA VAL A 192 -2.61 20.36 30.44
C VAL A 192 -2.25 19.04 31.12
N VAL A 193 -2.15 19.05 32.46
CA VAL A 193 -1.80 17.86 33.24
C VAL A 193 -2.86 16.77 33.08
N LEU A 194 -4.14 17.13 33.21
CA LEU A 194 -5.25 16.18 33.14
C LEU A 194 -5.39 15.57 31.74
N THR A 195 -5.31 16.39 30.68
CA THR A 195 -5.36 15.90 29.30
C THR A 195 -4.21 14.92 29.00
N ARG A 196 -2.99 15.22 29.47
CA ARG A 196 -1.84 14.30 29.33
C ARG A 196 -2.03 12.99 30.11
N GLN A 197 -2.66 13.02 31.28
CA GLN A 197 -2.99 11.81 32.03
C GLN A 197 -4.05 10.97 31.31
N VAL A 198 -5.11 11.60 30.79
CA VAL A 198 -6.17 10.93 30.04
C VAL A 198 -5.61 10.30 28.76
N ALA A 199 -4.79 11.02 28.00
CA ALA A 199 -4.11 10.48 26.83
C ALA A 199 -3.32 9.22 27.22
N ARG A 200 -2.45 9.33 28.24
CA ARG A 200 -1.67 8.19 28.77
C ARG A 200 -2.51 6.97 29.10
N MET A 201 -3.66 7.17 29.74
CA MET A 201 -4.57 6.10 30.12
C MET A 201 -5.26 5.43 28.92
N ARG A 202 -5.68 6.20 27.91
CA ARG A 202 -6.37 5.66 26.72
C ARG A 202 -5.46 4.78 25.87
N HIS A 203 -4.16 5.06 25.81
CA HIS A 203 -3.25 4.37 24.88
C HIS A 203 -3.23 2.86 24.99
N ALA A 204 -3.12 2.30 26.21
CA ALA A 204 -3.03 0.86 26.38
C ALA A 204 -4.29 0.16 25.87
N VAL A 205 -5.46 0.76 26.11
CA VAL A 205 -6.75 0.21 25.69
C VAL A 205 -6.95 0.35 24.19
N THR A 206 -6.59 1.49 23.60
CA THR A 206 -6.71 1.72 22.14
C THR A 206 -5.77 0.81 21.35
N ALA A 207 -4.55 0.55 21.85
CA ALA A 207 -3.62 -0.37 21.20
C ALA A 207 -4.12 -1.82 21.24
N ALA A 208 -4.59 -2.29 22.40
CA ALA A 208 -5.17 -3.63 22.54
C ALA A 208 -6.41 -3.81 21.64
N ARG A 209 -7.26 -2.78 21.54
CA ARG A 209 -8.39 -2.73 20.61
C ARG A 209 -7.93 -2.87 19.15
N GLN A 210 -6.92 -2.11 18.72
CA GLN A 210 -6.39 -2.15 17.35
C GLN A 210 -5.81 -3.53 16.99
N ALA A 211 -5.06 -4.17 17.89
CA ALA A 211 -4.53 -5.51 17.68
C ALA A 211 -5.65 -6.55 17.48
N ARG A 212 -6.69 -6.52 18.32
CA ARG A 212 -7.85 -7.43 18.17
C ARG A 212 -8.67 -7.17 16.91
N LEU A 213 -8.78 -5.91 16.48
CA LEU A 213 -9.39 -5.57 15.20
C LEU A 213 -8.58 -6.14 14.02
N ALA A 214 -7.25 -6.11 14.09
CA ALA A 214 -6.39 -6.72 13.07
C ALA A 214 -6.58 -8.25 13.02
N ASP A 215 -6.67 -8.92 14.18
CA ASP A 215 -6.97 -10.37 14.24
C ASP A 215 -8.29 -10.70 13.52
N LEU A 216 -9.33 -9.88 13.68
CA LEU A 216 -10.60 -10.05 12.97
C LEU A 216 -10.46 -9.87 11.46
N HIS A 217 -9.70 -8.87 10.99
CA HIS A 217 -9.47 -8.68 9.55
C HIS A 217 -8.76 -9.89 8.93
N VAL A 218 -7.76 -10.46 9.61
CA VAL A 218 -7.08 -11.68 9.15
C VAL A 218 -8.05 -12.85 9.04
N GLN A 219 -8.92 -13.06 10.05
CA GLN A 219 -9.92 -14.13 10.00
C GLN A 219 -10.90 -13.97 8.84
N VAL A 220 -11.29 -12.74 8.51
CA VAL A 220 -12.14 -12.42 7.35
C VAL A 220 -11.41 -12.70 6.04
N GLU A 221 -10.16 -12.24 5.91
CA GLU A 221 -9.34 -12.43 4.70
C GLU A 221 -9.08 -13.92 4.43
N GLU A 222 -8.66 -14.67 5.44
CA GLU A 222 -8.40 -16.12 5.32
C GLU A 222 -9.71 -16.89 5.09
N GLY A 223 -10.72 -16.65 5.94
CA GLY A 223 -11.95 -17.44 6.00
C GLY A 223 -12.93 -17.21 4.85
N LEU A 224 -12.95 -15.99 4.27
CA LEU A 224 -13.83 -15.65 3.15
C LEU A 224 -13.12 -15.60 1.80
N SER A 225 -11.84 -15.99 1.74
CA SER A 225 -11.15 -16.23 0.47
C SER A 225 -11.74 -17.44 -0.27
N VAL A 226 -11.55 -17.53 -1.58
CA VAL A 226 -12.00 -18.70 -2.38
C VAL A 226 -11.45 -20.00 -1.81
N SER A 227 -10.15 -20.03 -1.51
CA SER A 227 -9.47 -21.20 -0.93
C SER A 227 -9.97 -21.50 0.49
N GLY A 228 -10.17 -20.47 1.32
CA GLY A 228 -10.65 -20.62 2.70
C GLY A 228 -12.09 -21.12 2.77
N VAL A 229 -12.98 -20.61 1.92
CA VAL A 229 -14.38 -21.07 1.82
C VAL A 229 -14.42 -22.51 1.32
N LEU A 230 -13.64 -22.85 0.28
CA LEU A 230 -13.54 -24.22 -0.23
C LEU A 230 -13.09 -25.17 0.89
N LEU A 231 -11.99 -24.85 1.58
CA LEU A 231 -11.47 -25.63 2.70
C LEU A 231 -12.51 -25.78 3.83
N THR A 232 -13.20 -24.70 4.17
CA THR A 232 -14.22 -24.69 5.21
C THR A 232 -15.41 -25.59 4.84
N LYS A 233 -15.82 -25.59 3.57
CA LYS A 233 -16.91 -26.43 3.07
C LYS A 233 -16.51 -27.90 2.98
N THR A 234 -15.30 -28.21 2.53
CA THR A 234 -14.82 -29.59 2.40
C THR A 234 -14.53 -30.25 3.76
N LEU A 235 -13.98 -29.49 4.72
CA LEU A 235 -13.72 -29.97 6.08
C LEU A 235 -14.91 -29.84 7.03
N GLY A 236 -16.01 -29.22 6.61
CA GLY A 236 -17.17 -28.96 7.49
C GLY A 236 -16.85 -28.02 8.66
N ALA A 237 -15.77 -27.22 8.57
CA ALA A 237 -15.25 -26.40 9.67
C ALA A 237 -16.04 -25.10 9.93
N GLY A 238 -17.11 -24.84 9.16
CA GLY A 238 -17.90 -23.60 9.24
C GLY A 238 -18.35 -23.21 10.65
N PRO A 239 -18.95 -24.12 11.45
CA PRO A 239 -19.35 -23.81 12.82
C PRO A 239 -18.17 -23.52 13.77
N ALA A 240 -16.98 -24.08 13.53
CA ALA A 240 -15.79 -23.80 14.33
C ALA A 240 -15.21 -22.41 14.00
N LEU A 241 -15.14 -22.07 12.70
CA LEU A 241 -14.69 -20.76 12.25
C LEU A 241 -15.63 -19.65 12.72
N SER A 242 -16.93 -19.86 12.61
CA SER A 242 -17.96 -18.92 13.11
C SER A 242 -17.81 -18.68 14.62
N ARG A 243 -17.60 -19.72 15.42
CA ARG A 243 -17.35 -19.59 16.87
C ARG A 243 -16.07 -18.81 17.17
N ARG A 244 -14.98 -19.10 16.46
CA ARG A 244 -13.72 -18.36 16.64
C ARG A 244 -13.87 -16.87 16.33
N PHE A 245 -14.63 -16.54 15.29
CA PHE A 245 -14.97 -15.16 14.95
C PHE A 245 -15.82 -14.51 16.05
N ASP A 246 -16.84 -15.22 16.54
CA ASP A 246 -17.70 -14.76 17.63
C ASP A 246 -16.91 -14.49 18.92
N ASP A 247 -16.03 -15.40 19.34
CA ASP A 247 -15.16 -15.22 20.51
C ASP A 247 -14.26 -13.97 20.38
N THR A 248 -13.65 -13.79 19.20
CA THR A 248 -12.78 -12.64 18.92
C THR A 248 -13.59 -11.33 18.92
N SER A 249 -14.80 -11.36 18.38
CA SER A 249 -15.73 -10.23 18.38
C SER A 249 -16.20 -9.89 19.80
N ALA A 250 -16.52 -10.89 20.62
CA ALA A 250 -16.92 -10.72 22.01
C ALA A 250 -15.81 -10.10 22.87
N ASP A 251 -14.57 -10.56 22.70
CA ASP A 251 -13.37 -9.97 23.33
C ASP A 251 -13.23 -8.47 22.98
N LEU A 252 -13.55 -8.10 21.73
CA LEU A 252 -13.47 -6.73 21.27
C LEU A 252 -14.50 -5.82 21.94
N VAL A 253 -15.70 -6.31 22.28
CA VAL A 253 -16.73 -5.52 22.97
C VAL A 253 -16.19 -4.92 24.27
N GLY A 254 -15.55 -5.74 25.11
CA GLY A 254 -14.98 -5.29 26.38
C GLY A 254 -13.83 -4.30 26.22
N LEU A 255 -13.04 -4.43 25.15
CA LEU A 255 -11.98 -3.48 24.81
C LEU A 255 -12.55 -2.16 24.28
N GLU A 256 -13.58 -2.19 23.45
CA GLU A 256 -14.26 -1.02 22.90
C GLU A 256 -14.87 -0.18 24.03
N VAL A 257 -15.66 -0.81 24.91
CA VAL A 257 -16.30 -0.14 26.04
C VAL A 257 -15.25 0.50 26.95
N ARG A 258 -14.19 -0.23 27.31
CA ARG A 258 -13.08 0.32 28.11
C ARG A 258 -12.40 1.48 27.39
N SER A 259 -12.20 1.42 26.07
CA SER A 259 -11.54 2.47 25.28
C SER A 259 -12.39 3.75 25.22
N GLN A 260 -13.71 3.60 25.10
CA GLN A 260 -14.65 4.72 25.06
C GLN A 260 -14.82 5.37 26.42
N LEU A 261 -14.89 4.57 27.49
CA LEU A 261 -15.07 5.06 28.85
C LEU A 261 -13.75 5.56 29.48
N ALA A 262 -12.59 5.13 28.97
CA ALA A 262 -11.29 5.57 29.44
C ALA A 262 -11.17 7.09 29.37
N GLY A 263 -11.18 7.71 30.55
CA GLY A 263 -10.92 9.14 30.73
C GLY A 263 -12.17 10.00 30.67
N ARG A 264 -13.35 9.40 30.42
CA ARG A 264 -14.62 10.11 30.30
C ARG A 264 -14.96 10.91 31.55
N TRP A 265 -14.80 10.32 32.74
CA TRP A 265 -15.01 11.01 34.01
C TRP A 265 -14.02 12.16 34.22
N ARG A 266 -12.73 11.98 33.89
CA ARG A 266 -11.73 13.07 33.97
C ARG A 266 -12.07 14.22 33.02
N MET A 267 -12.51 13.92 31.79
CA MET A 267 -13.00 14.93 30.86
C MET A 267 -14.26 15.63 31.37
N ALA A 268 -15.20 14.90 31.98
CA ALA A 268 -16.39 15.48 32.60
C ALA A 268 -16.01 16.42 33.76
N THR A 269 -15.08 16.03 34.64
CA THR A 269 -14.54 16.91 35.69
C THR A 269 -13.91 18.16 35.08
N MET A 270 -13.18 18.04 33.96
CA MET A 270 -12.60 19.18 33.27
C MET A 270 -13.66 20.14 32.73
N SER A 271 -14.74 19.61 32.16
CA SER A 271 -15.88 20.41 31.69
C SER A 271 -16.53 21.17 32.86
N ILE A 272 -16.66 20.55 34.04
CA ILE A 272 -17.16 21.21 35.24
C ILE A 272 -16.22 22.35 35.66
N VAL A 273 -14.90 22.12 35.69
CA VAL A 273 -13.92 23.17 36.01
C VAL A 273 -14.03 24.33 35.03
N PHE A 274 -14.11 24.06 33.72
CA PHE A 274 -14.28 25.10 32.70
C PHE A 274 -15.61 25.85 32.81
N ALA A 275 -16.70 25.17 33.17
CA ALA A 275 -18.01 25.78 33.40
C ALA A 275 -18.05 26.62 34.68
N ALA A 276 -17.21 26.32 35.67
CA ALA A 276 -17.08 27.11 36.89
C ALA A 276 -16.35 28.45 36.66
N VAL A 277 -15.50 28.56 35.63
CA VAL A 277 -14.73 29.80 35.38
C VAL A 277 -15.63 30.99 35.03
N PRO A 278 -16.60 30.90 34.09
CA PRO A 278 -17.56 31.99 33.88
C PRO A 278 -18.34 32.37 35.15
N ALA A 279 -18.74 31.38 35.94
CA ALA A 279 -19.45 31.62 37.20
C ALA A 279 -18.56 32.39 38.21
N ALA A 280 -17.28 32.02 38.31
CA ALA A 280 -16.31 32.73 39.13
C ALA A 280 -16.04 34.15 38.61
N LEU A 281 -16.01 34.34 37.28
CA LEU A 281 -15.88 35.67 36.67
C LEU A 281 -17.10 36.56 36.96
N TYR A 282 -18.31 36.01 36.87
CA TYR A 282 -19.54 36.74 37.24
C TYR A 282 -19.54 37.14 38.71
N LEU A 283 -19.14 36.22 39.61
CA LEU A 283 -19.01 36.51 41.03
C LEU A 283 -17.94 37.59 41.29
N ALA A 284 -16.76 37.46 40.67
CA ALA A 284 -15.68 38.44 40.81
C ALA A 284 -16.07 39.81 40.25
N ALA A 285 -16.76 39.89 39.12
CA ALA A 285 -17.22 41.16 38.57
C ALA A 285 -18.32 41.82 39.42
N GLY A 286 -19.14 41.02 40.12
CA GLY A 286 -20.20 41.50 41.01
C GLY A 286 -19.72 41.99 42.38
N LEU A 287 -18.50 41.62 42.80
CA LEU A 287 -17.94 42.04 44.09
C LEU A 287 -17.40 43.49 44.03
N PRO A 288 -17.69 44.37 45.02
CA PRO A 288 -17.28 45.78 45.02
C PRO A 288 -15.75 46.00 44.95
N ALA A 289 -14.97 45.06 45.46
CA ALA A 289 -13.50 45.15 45.49
C ALA A 289 -12.83 44.93 44.12
N THR A 290 -13.56 44.31 43.18
CA THR A 290 -13.04 43.85 41.88
C THR A 290 -13.82 44.40 40.69
N SER A 291 -14.97 45.03 40.92
CA SER A 291 -15.84 45.58 39.87
C SER A 291 -15.19 46.73 39.09
N GLY A 292 -14.37 47.58 39.73
CA GLY A 292 -13.39 48.47 39.09
C GLY A 292 -13.83 49.28 37.85
N GLY A 293 -15.13 49.57 37.67
CA GLY A 293 -15.68 50.25 36.49
C GLY A 293 -15.94 49.36 35.26
N MET A 294 -15.98 48.03 35.42
CA MET A 294 -16.24 47.08 34.33
C MET A 294 -17.70 47.14 33.89
N THR A 295 -17.92 47.27 32.58
CA THR A 295 -19.26 47.25 31.99
C THR A 295 -19.80 45.82 31.85
N ILE A 296 -21.12 45.67 31.83
CA ILE A 296 -21.79 44.37 31.64
C ILE A 296 -21.39 43.75 30.29
N GLY A 297 -21.29 44.55 29.23
CA GLY A 297 -20.84 44.09 27.92
C GLY A 297 -19.39 43.60 27.91
N THR A 298 -18.50 44.22 28.71
CA THR A 298 -17.11 43.74 28.87
C THR A 298 -17.09 42.36 29.51
N LEU A 299 -17.90 42.13 30.54
CA LEU A 299 -18.01 40.84 31.22
C LEU A 299 -18.56 39.75 30.30
N VAL A 300 -19.61 40.06 29.54
CA VAL A 300 -20.21 39.12 28.57
C VAL A 300 -19.23 38.77 27.44
N ALA A 301 -18.53 39.77 26.88
CA ALA A 301 -17.52 39.53 25.86
C ALA A 301 -16.33 38.71 26.38
N PHE A 302 -15.92 38.95 27.63
CA PHE A 302 -14.84 38.20 28.26
C PHE A 302 -15.23 36.72 28.46
N VAL A 303 -16.44 36.44 28.95
CA VAL A 303 -16.94 35.06 29.09
C VAL A 303 -17.08 34.37 27.73
N ALA A 304 -17.49 35.09 26.69
CA ALA A 304 -17.55 34.56 25.32
C ALA A 304 -16.15 34.20 24.78
N LEU A 305 -15.16 35.09 24.94
CA LEU A 305 -13.77 34.85 24.57
C LEU A 305 -13.17 33.65 25.33
N GLN A 306 -13.41 33.59 26.64
CA GLN A 306 -12.94 32.48 27.47
C GLN A 306 -13.56 31.14 27.04
N SER A 307 -14.85 31.12 26.71
CA SER A 307 -15.54 29.92 26.22
C SER A 307 -15.01 29.48 24.85
N ALA A 308 -14.69 30.44 23.97
CA ALA A 308 -14.08 30.18 22.67
C ALA A 308 -12.68 29.57 22.78
N LEU A 309 -11.93 29.87 23.85
CA LEU A 309 -10.57 29.38 24.07
C LEU A 309 -10.49 27.88 24.37
N PHE A 310 -11.56 27.27 24.93
CA PHE A 310 -11.53 25.89 25.43
C PHE A 310 -11.18 24.85 24.35
N ARG A 311 -11.90 24.86 23.22
CA ARG A 311 -11.69 23.87 22.14
C ARG A 311 -10.31 24.00 21.48
N PRO A 312 -9.87 25.19 21.03
CA PRO A 312 -8.55 25.38 20.42
C PRO A 312 -7.40 24.95 21.33
N LEU A 313 -7.52 25.27 22.63
CA LEU A 313 -6.54 24.86 23.61
C LEU A 313 -6.43 23.34 23.75
N MET A 314 -7.57 22.65 23.83
CA MET A 314 -7.59 21.18 23.85
C MET A 314 -7.04 20.59 22.56
N GLY A 315 -7.30 21.24 21.43
CA GLY A 315 -6.69 20.92 20.14
C GLY A 315 -5.16 20.96 20.19
N LEU A 316 -4.56 22.05 20.70
CA LEU A 316 -3.09 22.18 20.84
C LEU A 316 -2.48 21.10 21.73
N LEU A 317 -3.19 20.65 22.77
CA LEU A 317 -2.71 19.58 23.64
C LEU A 317 -2.65 18.21 22.94
N ASN A 318 -3.47 18.00 21.91
CA ASN A 318 -3.48 16.77 21.11
C ASN A 318 -2.47 16.78 19.95
N VAL A 319 -2.00 17.96 19.51
CA VAL A 319 -1.06 18.12 18.38
C VAL A 319 0.17 17.23 18.51
N GLY A 320 0.75 17.08 19.71
CA GLY A 320 1.93 16.22 19.88
C GLY A 320 1.66 14.73 19.58
N VAL A 321 0.44 14.27 19.84
CA VAL A 321 -0.01 12.91 19.52
C VAL A 321 -0.19 12.77 18.02
N ASP A 322 -0.91 13.71 17.42
CA ASP A 322 -1.22 13.69 15.99
C ASP A 322 0.06 13.81 15.15
N LEU A 323 1.00 14.66 15.56
CA LEU A 323 2.31 14.79 14.89
C LEU A 323 3.13 13.51 14.97
N THR A 324 3.18 12.85 16.13
CA THR A 324 3.94 11.58 16.28
C THR A 324 3.35 10.50 15.37
N ALA A 325 2.02 10.35 15.37
CA ALA A 325 1.33 9.40 14.50
C ALA A 325 1.51 9.74 13.01
N SER A 326 1.45 11.03 12.66
CA SER A 326 1.69 11.50 11.28
C SER A 326 3.10 11.17 10.81
N LEU A 327 4.11 11.39 11.66
CA LEU A 327 5.51 11.07 11.33
C LEU A 327 5.73 9.57 11.16
N ALA A 328 5.09 8.73 11.98
CA ALA A 328 5.15 7.27 11.82
C ALA A 328 4.52 6.80 10.49
N LEU A 329 3.41 7.41 10.06
CA LEU A 329 2.82 7.18 8.74
C LEU A 329 3.81 7.51 7.62
N PHE A 330 4.48 8.67 7.69
CA PHE A 330 5.54 9.02 6.71
C PHE A 330 6.72 8.05 6.73
N SER A 331 7.10 7.54 7.91
CA SER A 331 8.19 6.58 8.04
C SER A 331 7.89 5.30 7.27
N ARG A 332 6.70 4.71 7.47
CA ARG A 332 6.30 3.46 6.80
C ARG A 332 6.19 3.59 5.28
N ILE A 333 5.71 4.73 4.79
CA ILE A 333 5.59 4.97 3.34
C ILE A 333 6.95 5.26 2.72
N PHE A 334 7.80 6.04 3.39
CA PHE A 334 9.14 6.30 2.89
C PHE A 334 10.04 5.08 2.94
N GLU A 335 9.89 4.20 3.92
CA GLU A 335 10.54 2.89 3.95
C GLU A 335 10.27 2.11 2.66
N TYR A 336 9.02 2.08 2.19
CA TYR A 336 8.65 1.41 0.94
C TYR A 336 9.11 2.16 -0.32
N GLN A 337 9.16 3.49 -0.28
CA GLN A 337 9.70 4.28 -1.39
C GLN A 337 11.24 4.21 -1.49
N ASP A 338 11.90 3.90 -0.38
CA ASP A 338 13.35 3.79 -0.26
C ASP A 338 13.84 2.35 -0.46
N LEU A 339 12.93 1.40 -0.69
CA LEU A 339 13.31 0.03 -1.03
C LEU A 339 14.21 0.07 -2.27
N PRO A 340 15.43 -0.51 -2.21
CA PRO A 340 16.30 -0.56 -3.37
C PRO A 340 15.61 -1.38 -4.45
N VAL A 341 15.59 -0.84 -5.67
CA VAL A 341 15.16 -1.60 -6.85
C VAL A 341 16.31 -2.52 -7.23
N GLU A 342 16.17 -3.82 -6.94
CA GLU A 342 17.22 -4.82 -7.19
C GLU A 342 17.53 -4.96 -8.68
N ILE A 343 16.51 -4.87 -9.53
CA ILE A 343 16.60 -5.02 -10.99
C ILE A 343 16.10 -3.74 -11.64
N ALA A 344 17.02 -2.92 -12.12
CA ALA A 344 16.72 -1.62 -12.72
C ALA A 344 17.14 -1.56 -14.19
N ASP A 345 16.50 -0.67 -14.95
CA ASP A 345 17.00 -0.28 -16.26
C ASP A 345 18.39 0.37 -16.12
N PRO A 346 19.34 0.03 -17.00
CA PRO A 346 20.64 0.71 -17.06
C PRO A 346 20.45 2.18 -17.43
N ALA A 347 21.36 3.04 -16.97
CA ALA A 347 21.29 4.48 -17.22
C ALA A 347 21.39 4.85 -18.71
N ASP A 348 22.12 4.04 -19.48
CA ASP A 348 22.24 4.13 -20.93
C ASP A 348 22.03 2.73 -21.54
N PRO A 349 20.77 2.36 -21.87
CA PRO A 349 20.46 1.02 -22.36
C PRO A 349 21.01 0.80 -23.77
N THR A 350 21.68 -0.33 -23.94
CA THR A 350 22.11 -0.82 -25.26
C THR A 350 20.87 -1.20 -26.06
N ARG A 351 20.77 -0.70 -27.29
CA ARG A 351 19.66 -1.07 -28.19
C ARG A 351 19.92 -2.45 -28.78
N LEU A 352 18.94 -3.35 -28.62
CA LEU A 352 18.89 -4.58 -29.39
C LEU A 352 18.51 -4.24 -30.84
N GLY A 353 19.30 -4.75 -31.79
CA GLY A 353 18.95 -4.78 -33.20
C GLY A 353 18.01 -5.94 -33.50
N ASP A 354 18.15 -6.55 -34.68
CA ASP A 354 17.44 -7.79 -34.99
C ASP A 354 17.98 -8.94 -34.12
N VAL A 355 17.15 -9.39 -33.19
CA VAL A 355 17.48 -10.47 -32.24
C VAL A 355 17.45 -11.81 -32.96
N ARG A 356 18.59 -12.51 -32.98
CA ARG A 356 18.71 -13.90 -33.46
C ARG A 356 18.23 -14.88 -32.40
N GLY A 357 18.47 -14.56 -31.13
CA GLY A 357 18.01 -15.34 -29.99
C GLY A 357 19.05 -16.31 -29.42
N GLU A 358 20.34 -16.10 -29.66
CA GLU A 358 21.39 -16.89 -28.99
C GLU A 358 21.47 -16.48 -27.50
N VAL A 359 21.44 -17.47 -26.60
CA VAL A 359 21.55 -17.24 -25.15
C VAL A 359 22.85 -17.85 -24.64
N ARG A 360 23.66 -17.08 -23.91
CA ARG A 360 24.87 -17.57 -23.24
C ARG A 360 24.82 -17.27 -21.75
N LEU A 361 24.97 -18.30 -20.93
CA LEU A 361 25.31 -18.19 -19.52
C LEU A 361 26.83 -18.30 -19.42
N ASP A 362 27.48 -17.25 -18.92
CA ASP A 362 28.93 -17.12 -18.86
C ASP A 362 29.39 -17.12 -17.41
N HIS A 363 29.85 -18.29 -16.92
CA HIS A 363 30.33 -18.50 -15.55
C HIS A 363 29.36 -17.99 -14.47
N VAL A 364 28.08 -18.31 -14.63
CA VAL A 364 27.00 -17.77 -13.81
C VAL A 364 26.94 -18.45 -12.45
N THR A 365 27.02 -17.64 -11.40
CA THR A 365 26.75 -18.06 -10.00
C THR A 365 25.61 -17.22 -9.46
N PHE A 366 24.69 -17.84 -8.70
CA PHE A 366 23.54 -17.14 -8.14
C PHE A 366 23.19 -17.64 -6.74
N SER A 367 22.76 -16.71 -5.88
CA SER A 367 22.40 -16.95 -4.49
C SER A 367 21.12 -16.23 -4.08
N TYR A 368 20.21 -16.90 -3.38
CA TYR A 368 19.08 -16.24 -2.70
C TYR A 368 19.47 -15.86 -1.27
N GLY A 369 19.58 -14.57 -0.97
CA GLY A 369 19.82 -14.10 0.41
C GLY A 369 21.09 -14.67 1.05
N GLY A 370 22.12 -14.97 0.25
CA GLY A 370 23.39 -15.55 0.68
C GLY A 370 23.46 -17.09 0.68
N ALA A 371 22.39 -17.79 0.31
CA ALA A 371 22.42 -19.22 0.05
C ALA A 371 22.63 -19.47 -1.45
N ASP A 372 23.76 -20.07 -1.81
CA ASP A 372 24.10 -20.37 -3.20
C ASP A 372 23.17 -21.45 -3.78
N VAL A 373 22.74 -21.24 -5.03
CA VAL A 373 21.82 -22.13 -5.74
C VAL A 373 22.37 -22.56 -7.09
N LEU A 374 23.15 -21.69 -7.76
CA LEU A 374 23.84 -22.01 -9.00
C LEU A 374 25.33 -21.73 -8.85
N HIS A 375 26.16 -22.60 -9.41
CA HIS A 375 27.61 -22.56 -9.30
C HIS A 375 28.27 -22.66 -10.68
N ASP A 376 28.97 -21.59 -11.07
CA ASP A 376 29.83 -21.54 -12.27
C ASP A 376 29.21 -22.15 -13.54
N VAL A 377 27.97 -21.78 -13.85
CA VAL A 377 27.26 -22.30 -15.01
C VAL A 377 27.75 -21.62 -16.28
N ASP A 378 28.45 -22.38 -17.15
CA ASP A 378 28.80 -21.99 -18.53
C ASP A 378 28.00 -22.85 -19.52
N LEU A 379 27.12 -22.20 -20.29
CA LEU A 379 26.17 -22.87 -21.18
C LEU A 379 25.81 -21.95 -22.36
N VAL A 380 25.80 -22.49 -23.57
CA VAL A 380 25.40 -21.78 -24.79
C VAL A 380 24.21 -22.46 -25.43
N VAL A 381 23.16 -21.68 -25.70
CA VAL A 381 21.97 -22.09 -26.44
C VAL A 381 21.98 -21.36 -27.79
N PRO A 382 22.34 -22.04 -28.89
CA PRO A 382 22.34 -21.45 -30.22
C PRO A 382 20.95 -20.93 -30.63
N ALA A 383 20.95 -19.87 -31.43
CA ALA A 383 19.73 -19.28 -31.97
C ALA A 383 18.86 -20.32 -32.71
N GLY A 384 17.56 -20.37 -32.40
CA GLY A 384 16.58 -21.26 -33.02
C GLY A 384 16.65 -22.73 -32.59
N THR A 385 17.49 -23.07 -31.60
CA THR A 385 17.59 -24.43 -31.06
C THR A 385 16.86 -24.58 -29.74
N SER A 386 16.66 -25.82 -29.32
CA SER A 386 15.96 -26.19 -28.09
C SER A 386 16.93 -26.78 -27.04
N LEU A 387 16.81 -26.30 -25.79
CA LEU A 387 17.52 -26.79 -24.63
C LEU A 387 16.53 -27.36 -23.60
N ALA A 388 16.70 -28.62 -23.22
CA ALA A 388 16.00 -29.21 -22.08
C ALA A 388 16.86 -29.15 -20.81
N LEU A 389 16.33 -28.51 -19.76
CA LEU A 389 16.91 -28.51 -18.41
C LEU A 389 16.35 -29.69 -17.62
N VAL A 390 17.24 -30.59 -17.19
CA VAL A 390 16.88 -31.84 -16.51
C VAL A 390 17.61 -31.94 -15.17
N GLY A 391 16.99 -32.50 -14.14
CA GLY A 391 17.62 -32.64 -12.82
C GLY A 391 16.60 -32.82 -11.71
N ALA A 392 17.07 -33.13 -10.50
CA ALA A 392 16.20 -33.30 -9.33
C ALA A 392 15.49 -31.98 -8.94
N THR A 393 14.38 -32.08 -8.21
CA THR A 393 13.76 -30.89 -7.59
C THR A 393 14.77 -30.20 -6.68
N GLY A 394 14.89 -28.87 -6.80
CA GLY A 394 15.90 -28.10 -6.07
C GLY A 394 17.29 -28.03 -6.73
N SER A 395 17.52 -28.66 -7.89
CA SER A 395 18.82 -28.60 -8.57
C SER A 395 19.17 -27.25 -9.22
N GLY A 396 18.25 -26.27 -9.20
CA GLY A 396 18.45 -24.93 -9.75
C GLY A 396 17.82 -24.65 -11.12
N LYS A 397 17.08 -25.58 -11.72
CA LYS A 397 16.45 -25.44 -13.06
C LYS A 397 15.61 -24.16 -13.20
N SER A 398 14.65 -23.95 -12.29
CA SER A 398 13.76 -22.78 -12.30
C SER A 398 14.52 -21.47 -12.06
N THR A 399 15.59 -21.52 -11.26
CA THR A 399 16.48 -20.37 -11.03
C THR A 399 17.22 -20.00 -12.31
N LEU A 400 17.79 -20.98 -13.03
CA LEU A 400 18.49 -20.76 -14.29
C LEU A 400 17.55 -20.18 -15.34
N ALA A 401 16.36 -20.76 -15.49
CA ALA A 401 15.30 -20.25 -16.36
C ALA A 401 14.89 -18.80 -16.00
N GLY A 402 14.76 -18.51 -14.70
CA GLY A 402 14.45 -17.16 -14.20
C GLY A 402 15.54 -16.13 -14.50
N LEU A 403 16.82 -16.53 -14.52
CA LEU A 403 17.95 -15.66 -14.91
C LEU A 403 17.92 -15.32 -16.41
N VAL A 404 17.55 -16.26 -17.28
CA VAL A 404 17.38 -15.99 -18.73
C VAL A 404 16.24 -15.00 -18.97
N ALA A 405 15.16 -15.09 -18.21
CA ALA A 405 14.07 -14.12 -18.24
C ALA A 405 14.37 -12.82 -17.48
N ARG A 406 15.58 -12.68 -16.92
CA ARG A 406 16.02 -11.58 -16.04
C ARG A 406 15.03 -11.27 -14.90
N LEU A 407 14.40 -12.29 -14.35
CA LEU A 407 13.62 -12.20 -13.11
C LEU A 407 14.53 -12.04 -11.89
N HIS A 408 15.80 -12.40 -12.06
CA HIS A 408 16.92 -12.19 -11.16
C HIS A 408 18.15 -11.75 -11.97
N ASP A 409 19.06 -11.00 -11.36
CA ASP A 409 20.40 -10.78 -11.90
C ASP A 409 21.38 -11.77 -11.24
N PRO A 410 22.38 -12.28 -11.97
CA PRO A 410 23.37 -13.22 -11.40
C PRO A 410 24.26 -12.54 -10.35
N THR A 411 24.68 -13.30 -9.33
CA THR A 411 25.61 -12.80 -8.29
C THR A 411 27.00 -12.56 -8.87
N SER A 412 27.46 -13.47 -9.74
CA SER A 412 28.66 -13.30 -10.57
C SER A 412 28.47 -13.97 -11.94
N GLY A 413 29.30 -13.59 -12.90
CA GLY A 413 29.13 -13.97 -14.30
C GLY A 413 28.18 -13.05 -15.06
N ALA A 414 27.68 -13.53 -16.20
CA ALA A 414 26.75 -12.79 -17.05
C ALA A 414 25.79 -13.73 -17.77
N VAL A 415 24.54 -13.28 -17.96
CA VAL A 415 23.62 -13.89 -18.92
C VAL A 415 23.55 -12.95 -20.11
N ARG A 416 23.81 -13.46 -21.32
CA ARG A 416 23.90 -12.68 -22.54
C ARG A 416 22.85 -13.14 -23.55
N LEU A 417 22.25 -12.16 -24.23
CA LEU A 417 21.41 -12.35 -25.41
C LEU A 417 22.14 -11.77 -26.63
N ASP A 418 22.44 -12.60 -27.63
CA ASP A 418 23.19 -12.23 -28.83
C ASP A 418 24.51 -11.48 -28.51
N GLY A 419 25.18 -11.87 -27.42
CA GLY A 419 26.45 -11.31 -26.95
C GLY A 419 26.33 -10.10 -26.01
N VAL A 420 25.15 -9.48 -25.89
CA VAL A 420 24.90 -8.34 -24.98
C VAL A 420 24.44 -8.87 -23.62
N ASP A 421 25.05 -8.39 -22.53
CA ASP A 421 24.61 -8.75 -21.17
C ASP A 421 23.17 -8.24 -20.94
N LEU A 422 22.32 -9.09 -20.38
CA LEU A 422 20.93 -8.73 -20.09
C LEU A 422 20.83 -7.48 -19.19
N ARG A 423 21.84 -7.21 -18.36
CA ARG A 423 21.92 -6.02 -17.49
C ARG A 423 22.13 -4.71 -18.24
N ASP A 424 22.69 -4.77 -19.45
CA ASP A 424 22.94 -3.60 -20.30
C ASP A 424 21.73 -3.26 -21.19
N LEU A 425 20.67 -4.07 -21.14
CA LEU A 425 19.43 -3.87 -21.88
C LEU A 425 18.34 -3.23 -21.02
N ALA A 426 17.45 -2.48 -21.67
CA ALA A 426 16.21 -2.06 -21.02
C ALA A 426 15.32 -3.28 -20.73
N LEU A 427 14.66 -3.31 -19.58
CA LEU A 427 13.80 -4.41 -19.15
C LEU A 427 12.64 -4.65 -20.11
N ALA A 428 12.13 -3.59 -20.74
CA ALA A 428 11.10 -3.70 -21.77
C ALA A 428 11.59 -4.48 -22.99
N ASP A 429 12.86 -4.31 -23.37
CA ASP A 429 13.49 -4.99 -24.51
C ASP A 429 13.82 -6.45 -24.17
N VAL A 430 14.28 -6.72 -22.94
CA VAL A 430 14.45 -8.11 -22.47
C VAL A 430 13.10 -8.84 -22.47
N ALA A 431 12.06 -8.20 -21.95
CA ALA A 431 10.75 -8.82 -21.87
C ALA A 431 10.06 -8.97 -23.24
N SER A 432 10.40 -8.15 -24.25
CA SER A 432 9.92 -8.33 -25.62
C SER A 432 10.68 -9.44 -26.34
N ALA A 433 11.98 -9.60 -26.07
CA ALA A 433 12.81 -10.65 -26.67
C ALA A 433 12.61 -12.04 -26.02
N VAL A 434 12.32 -12.08 -24.71
CA VAL A 434 12.20 -13.32 -23.92
C VAL A 434 10.76 -13.50 -23.42
N GLY A 435 10.09 -14.55 -23.91
CA GLY A 435 8.78 -14.98 -23.44
C GLY A 435 8.89 -16.05 -22.37
N VAL A 436 8.02 -15.99 -21.37
CA VAL A 436 7.96 -16.99 -20.29
C VAL A 436 6.56 -17.59 -20.23
N VAL A 437 6.48 -18.92 -20.26
CA VAL A 437 5.24 -19.66 -20.00
C VAL A 437 5.45 -20.45 -18.72
N THR A 438 4.80 -20.01 -17.64
CA THR A 438 4.89 -20.62 -16.32
C THR A 438 3.90 -21.78 -16.16
N GLN A 439 4.21 -22.71 -15.24
CA GLN A 439 3.34 -23.83 -14.90
C GLN A 439 1.94 -23.36 -14.44
N GLU A 440 1.87 -22.39 -13.53
CA GLU A 440 0.61 -21.77 -13.12
C GLU A 440 0.35 -20.52 -13.96
N SER A 441 -0.74 -20.55 -14.74
CA SER A 441 -1.15 -19.43 -15.57
C SER A 441 -2.06 -18.49 -14.79
N TYR A 442 -1.67 -17.21 -14.66
CA TYR A 442 -2.50 -16.18 -14.03
C TYR A 442 -3.31 -15.40 -15.08
N LEU A 443 -4.63 -15.38 -14.91
CA LEU A 443 -5.54 -14.54 -15.69
C LEU A 443 -6.14 -13.44 -14.82
N LEU A 444 -6.19 -12.23 -15.40
CA LEU A 444 -6.83 -11.06 -14.81
C LEU A 444 -8.33 -11.25 -14.76
N HIS A 445 -8.98 -10.65 -13.76
CA HIS A 445 -10.44 -10.55 -13.70
C HIS A 445 -10.96 -9.52 -14.72
N ALA A 446 -10.86 -9.88 -16.00
CA ALA A 446 -11.26 -9.09 -17.16
C ALA A 446 -11.84 -10.02 -18.24
N SER A 447 -12.22 -9.47 -19.40
CA SER A 447 -12.63 -10.27 -20.54
C SER A 447 -11.47 -11.12 -21.08
N VAL A 448 -11.76 -12.15 -21.89
CA VAL A 448 -10.71 -12.88 -22.62
C VAL A 448 -9.92 -11.93 -23.52
N ARG A 449 -10.61 -11.03 -24.22
CA ARG A 449 -10.01 -10.00 -25.09
C ARG A 449 -8.99 -9.15 -24.33
N ASP A 450 -9.37 -8.63 -23.16
CA ASP A 450 -8.52 -7.74 -22.37
C ASP A 450 -7.33 -8.50 -21.77
N ASN A 451 -7.50 -9.78 -21.41
CA ASN A 451 -6.39 -10.62 -20.97
C ASN A 451 -5.35 -10.83 -22.08
N LEU A 452 -5.78 -11.05 -23.31
CA LEU A 452 -4.88 -11.18 -24.46
C LEU A 452 -4.22 -9.85 -24.82
N ARG A 453 -5.01 -8.77 -24.91
CA ARG A 453 -4.53 -7.41 -25.20
C ARG A 453 -3.60 -6.87 -24.10
N HIS A 454 -3.66 -7.37 -22.87
CA HIS A 454 -2.70 -7.03 -21.83
C HIS A 454 -1.25 -7.41 -22.20
N ALA A 455 -1.03 -8.43 -23.06
CA ALA A 455 0.29 -8.80 -23.54
C ALA A 455 0.84 -7.85 -24.61
N LYS A 456 -0.04 -7.27 -25.43
CA LYS A 456 0.28 -6.29 -26.48
C LYS A 456 -0.87 -5.26 -26.55
N PRO A 457 -0.79 -4.13 -25.81
CA PRO A 457 -1.90 -3.18 -25.67
C PRO A 457 -2.47 -2.66 -26.99
N ASP A 458 -1.61 -2.49 -28.00
CA ASP A 458 -1.98 -1.99 -29.32
C ASP A 458 -2.43 -3.10 -30.29
N ALA A 459 -2.61 -4.33 -29.82
CA ALA A 459 -3.05 -5.45 -30.67
C ALA A 459 -4.47 -5.25 -31.21
N THR A 460 -4.58 -5.40 -32.52
CA THR A 460 -5.85 -5.44 -33.25
C THR A 460 -6.62 -6.72 -32.91
N ASP A 461 -7.95 -6.70 -33.07
CA ASP A 461 -8.77 -7.90 -32.84
C ASP A 461 -8.35 -9.06 -33.77
N ALA A 462 -7.88 -8.75 -34.98
CA ALA A 462 -7.38 -9.76 -35.92
C ALA A 462 -6.11 -10.46 -35.41
N GLU A 463 -5.15 -9.71 -34.82
CA GLU A 463 -3.96 -10.30 -34.19
C GLU A 463 -4.34 -11.16 -32.98
N ILE A 464 -5.30 -10.70 -32.17
CA ILE A 464 -5.81 -11.45 -31.01
C ILE A 464 -6.44 -12.78 -31.45
N GLU A 465 -7.27 -12.76 -32.49
CA GLU A 465 -7.88 -13.97 -33.05
C GLU A 465 -6.83 -14.91 -33.65
N ALA A 466 -5.86 -14.38 -34.39
CA ALA A 466 -4.78 -15.17 -34.97
C ALA A 466 -3.96 -15.89 -33.88
N ALA A 467 -3.57 -15.17 -32.82
CA ALA A 467 -2.86 -15.76 -31.69
C ALA A 467 -3.69 -16.83 -30.96
N ALA A 468 -5.00 -16.60 -30.80
CA ALA A 468 -5.90 -17.57 -30.19
C ALA A 468 -6.14 -18.82 -31.05
N ARG A 469 -6.13 -18.68 -32.39
CA ARG A 469 -6.21 -19.81 -33.32
C ARG A 469 -4.92 -20.64 -33.28
N ALA A 470 -3.76 -19.99 -33.32
CA ALA A 470 -2.46 -20.65 -33.18
C ALA A 470 -2.33 -21.39 -31.83
N ALA A 471 -2.84 -20.79 -30.75
CA ALA A 471 -2.93 -21.45 -29.45
C ALA A 471 -4.09 -22.46 -29.30
N ARG A 472 -4.86 -22.73 -30.36
CA ARG A 472 -6.02 -23.65 -30.38
C ARG A 472 -7.05 -23.41 -29.27
N ILE A 473 -7.33 -22.13 -28.96
CA ILE A 473 -8.32 -21.72 -27.96
C ILE A 473 -9.48 -20.91 -28.58
N HIS A 474 -9.34 -20.44 -29.82
CA HIS A 474 -10.34 -19.62 -30.50
C HIS A 474 -11.75 -20.24 -30.51
N ASP A 475 -11.87 -21.52 -30.90
CA ASP A 475 -13.18 -22.17 -31.03
C ASP A 475 -13.91 -22.26 -29.68
N LEU A 476 -13.16 -22.52 -28.60
CA LEU A 476 -13.71 -22.46 -27.24
C LEU A 476 -14.20 -21.04 -26.94
N VAL A 477 -13.33 -20.05 -27.13
CA VAL A 477 -13.65 -18.65 -26.82
C VAL A 477 -14.90 -18.17 -27.57
N VAL A 478 -15.03 -18.50 -28.86
CA VAL A 478 -16.21 -18.13 -29.67
C VAL A 478 -17.47 -18.86 -29.23
N SER A 479 -17.36 -20.09 -28.70
CA SER A 479 -18.51 -20.84 -28.18
C SER A 479 -19.01 -20.35 -26.81
N LEU A 480 -18.25 -19.49 -26.12
CA LEU A 480 -18.71 -18.86 -24.88
C LEU A 480 -19.88 -17.90 -25.14
N PRO A 481 -20.77 -17.66 -24.17
CA PRO A 481 -21.96 -16.82 -24.36
C PRO A 481 -21.68 -15.40 -24.86
N GLU A 482 -20.54 -14.81 -24.46
CA GLU A 482 -20.12 -13.45 -24.84
C GLU A 482 -18.85 -13.46 -25.72
N GLY A 483 -18.48 -14.63 -26.25
CA GLY A 483 -17.27 -14.76 -27.07
C GLY A 483 -16.01 -14.30 -26.33
N TYR A 484 -15.21 -13.46 -27.00
CA TYR A 484 -14.02 -12.82 -26.45
C TYR A 484 -14.31 -11.82 -25.31
N ASP A 485 -15.54 -11.32 -25.20
CA ASP A 485 -15.91 -10.37 -24.15
C ASP A 485 -16.30 -11.08 -22.84
N THR A 486 -16.34 -12.42 -22.85
CA THR A 486 -16.64 -13.24 -21.67
C THR A 486 -15.67 -12.96 -20.52
N LEU A 487 -16.21 -12.62 -19.35
CA LEU A 487 -15.43 -12.41 -18.13
C LEU A 487 -14.84 -13.71 -17.58
N VAL A 488 -13.53 -13.68 -17.35
CA VAL A 488 -12.72 -14.84 -16.92
C VAL A 488 -12.95 -15.25 -15.45
N GLY A 489 -13.46 -14.34 -14.60
CA GLY A 489 -13.67 -14.62 -13.17
C GLY A 489 -12.40 -14.40 -12.33
N SER A 490 -12.50 -14.51 -11.00
CA SER A 490 -11.32 -14.38 -10.12
C SER A 490 -10.36 -15.54 -10.38
N ARG A 491 -9.12 -15.21 -10.77
CA ARG A 491 -8.05 -16.17 -11.14
C ARG A 491 -8.46 -17.21 -12.19
N GLY A 492 -9.38 -16.87 -13.10
CA GLY A 492 -9.75 -17.78 -14.19
C GLY A 492 -10.48 -19.07 -13.80
N HIS A 493 -11.08 -19.16 -12.61
CA HIS A 493 -11.79 -20.36 -12.14
C HIS A 493 -12.90 -20.90 -13.07
N ARG A 494 -13.32 -20.10 -14.07
CA ARG A 494 -14.27 -20.49 -15.11
C ARG A 494 -13.67 -21.34 -16.23
N PHE A 495 -12.34 -21.37 -16.33
CA PHE A 495 -11.58 -22.12 -17.33
C PHE A 495 -10.87 -23.29 -16.67
N SER A 496 -10.78 -24.41 -17.40
CA SER A 496 -9.94 -25.55 -16.99
C SER A 496 -8.46 -25.17 -17.03
N GLY A 497 -7.60 -25.90 -16.30
CA GLY A 497 -6.16 -25.60 -16.24
C GLY A 497 -5.51 -25.53 -17.63
N GLY A 498 -5.89 -26.43 -18.54
CA GLY A 498 -5.33 -26.44 -19.90
C GLY A 498 -5.87 -25.32 -20.79
N GLU A 499 -7.08 -24.85 -20.55
CA GLU A 499 -7.61 -23.65 -21.22
C GLU A 499 -6.89 -22.39 -20.75
N GLN A 500 -6.62 -22.27 -19.44
CA GLN A 500 -5.83 -21.17 -18.90
C GLN A 500 -4.41 -21.17 -19.48
N GLN A 501 -3.79 -22.35 -19.62
CA GLN A 501 -2.48 -22.50 -20.23
C GLN A 501 -2.48 -22.11 -21.71
N ARG A 502 -3.48 -22.54 -22.49
CA ARG A 502 -3.61 -22.12 -23.91
C ARG A 502 -3.85 -20.62 -24.05
N LEU A 503 -4.57 -19.98 -23.12
CA LEU A 503 -4.68 -18.52 -23.07
C LEU A 503 -3.34 -17.84 -22.76
N ALA A 504 -2.52 -18.40 -21.87
CA ALA A 504 -1.16 -17.91 -21.62
C ALA A 504 -0.23 -18.09 -22.83
N ILE A 505 -0.35 -19.19 -23.55
CA ILE A 505 0.36 -19.43 -24.83
C ILE A 505 -0.06 -18.39 -25.87
N ALA A 506 -1.37 -18.12 -26.02
CA ALA A 506 -1.87 -17.08 -26.92
C ALA A 506 -1.30 -15.69 -26.58
N ARG A 507 -1.18 -15.34 -25.29
CA ARG A 507 -0.54 -14.09 -24.84
C ARG A 507 0.92 -14.00 -25.27
N THR A 508 1.64 -15.11 -25.19
CA THR A 508 3.06 -15.19 -25.56
C THR A 508 3.23 -15.11 -27.07
N LEU A 509 2.40 -15.82 -27.85
CA LEU A 509 2.36 -15.75 -29.31
C LEU A 509 2.08 -14.32 -29.80
N LEU A 510 1.16 -13.61 -29.14
CA LEU A 510 0.82 -12.23 -29.50
C LEU A 510 2.00 -11.25 -29.34
N ARG A 511 2.92 -11.55 -28.41
CA ARG A 511 4.12 -10.75 -28.16
C ARG A 511 5.28 -11.10 -29.09
N ASP A 512 5.26 -12.30 -29.69
CA ASP A 512 6.25 -12.83 -30.63
C ASP A 512 7.73 -12.72 -30.18
N PRO A 513 8.09 -13.29 -29.01
CA PRO A 513 9.48 -13.28 -28.52
C PRO A 513 10.40 -14.20 -29.34
N ARG A 514 11.71 -13.93 -29.34
CA ARG A 514 12.72 -14.74 -30.02
C ARG A 514 13.30 -15.86 -29.17
N VAL A 515 13.25 -15.69 -27.85
CA VAL A 515 13.64 -16.68 -26.84
C VAL A 515 12.42 -17.05 -26.01
N LEU A 516 12.26 -18.33 -25.73
CA LEU A 516 11.18 -18.87 -24.93
C LEU A 516 11.72 -19.63 -23.73
N VAL A 517 11.15 -19.37 -22.57
CA VAL A 517 11.39 -20.11 -21.34
C VAL A 517 10.09 -20.80 -20.97
N LEU A 518 10.09 -22.13 -20.99
CA LEU A 518 8.91 -22.96 -20.76
C LEU A 518 9.10 -23.75 -19.46
N ASP A 519 8.18 -23.60 -18.51
CA ASP A 519 8.15 -24.38 -17.28
C ASP A 519 7.06 -25.46 -17.40
N GLU A 520 7.46 -26.67 -17.80
CA GLU A 520 6.52 -27.70 -18.21
C GLU A 520 6.09 -28.58 -17.03
N ALA A 521 4.87 -28.39 -16.54
CA ALA A 521 4.17 -29.45 -15.80
C ALA A 521 2.70 -29.55 -16.23
N THR A 522 2.44 -30.42 -17.19
CA THR A 522 1.12 -30.78 -17.70
C THR A 522 0.44 -31.91 -16.90
N SER A 523 0.92 -32.21 -15.68
CA SER A 523 0.55 -33.42 -14.93
C SER A 523 -0.91 -33.47 -14.43
N ALA A 524 -1.64 -32.35 -14.47
CA ALA A 524 -3.03 -32.26 -14.02
C ALA A 524 -4.06 -32.22 -15.15
N LEU A 525 -3.67 -32.46 -16.40
CA LEU A 525 -4.55 -32.37 -17.58
C LEU A 525 -4.98 -33.75 -18.08
N ASP A 526 -6.17 -33.84 -18.67
CA ASP A 526 -6.57 -35.04 -19.41
C ASP A 526 -5.80 -35.13 -20.75
N ASN A 527 -5.69 -36.36 -21.28
CA ASN A 527 -4.92 -36.65 -22.49
C ASN A 527 -5.33 -35.81 -23.72
N THR A 528 -6.59 -35.38 -23.84
CA THR A 528 -7.02 -34.57 -25.00
C THR A 528 -6.61 -33.12 -24.85
N THR A 529 -6.82 -32.55 -23.67
CA THR A 529 -6.39 -31.19 -23.32
C THR A 529 -4.87 -31.07 -23.36
N GLU A 530 -4.16 -32.08 -22.88
CA GLU A 530 -2.70 -32.15 -22.89
C GLU A 530 -2.14 -32.10 -24.31
N ARG A 531 -2.66 -32.93 -25.23
CA ARG A 531 -2.23 -32.90 -26.64
C ARG A 531 -2.48 -31.55 -27.30
N ALA A 532 -3.61 -30.90 -26.96
CA ALA A 532 -3.92 -29.58 -27.49
C ALA A 532 -2.95 -28.50 -26.95
N VAL A 533 -2.56 -28.59 -25.68
CA VAL A 533 -1.53 -27.72 -25.08
C VAL A 533 -0.17 -27.97 -25.73
N GLN A 534 0.24 -29.23 -25.87
CA GLN A 534 1.52 -29.57 -26.49
C GLN A 534 1.62 -29.05 -27.92
N ALA A 535 0.59 -29.27 -28.74
CA ALA A 535 0.56 -28.76 -30.11
C ALA A 535 0.64 -27.22 -30.17
N ALA A 536 0.10 -26.52 -29.17
CA ALA A 536 0.21 -25.07 -29.07
C ALA A 536 1.62 -24.63 -28.61
N LEU A 537 2.27 -25.41 -27.75
CA LEU A 537 3.68 -25.19 -27.35
C LEU A 537 4.64 -25.46 -28.51
N ASP A 538 4.40 -26.49 -29.32
CA ASP A 538 5.22 -26.81 -30.50
C ASP A 538 5.14 -25.68 -31.55
N GLU A 539 3.92 -25.17 -31.80
CA GLU A 539 3.69 -23.99 -32.65
C GLU A 539 4.37 -22.74 -32.07
N LEU A 540 4.32 -22.56 -30.75
CA LEU A 540 5.03 -21.50 -30.07
C LEU A 540 6.56 -21.70 -30.15
N ALA A 541 7.10 -22.90 -30.10
CA ALA A 541 8.54 -23.12 -30.16
C ALA A 541 9.12 -22.95 -31.58
N HIS A 542 8.29 -23.06 -32.62
CA HIS A 542 8.76 -23.07 -34.01
C HIS A 542 9.56 -21.83 -34.39
N GLY A 543 10.80 -22.02 -34.83
CA GLY A 543 11.71 -20.96 -35.28
C GLY A 543 12.21 -20.04 -34.16
N ARG A 544 12.08 -20.43 -32.88
CA ARG A 544 12.49 -19.65 -31.71
C ARG A 544 13.44 -20.46 -30.84
N THR A 545 14.38 -19.78 -30.18
CA THR A 545 15.25 -20.43 -29.20
C THR A 545 14.42 -20.80 -27.98
N THR A 546 14.43 -22.06 -27.58
CA THR A 546 13.52 -22.56 -26.53
C THR A 546 14.30 -23.22 -25.40
N ILE A 547 14.09 -22.78 -24.17
CA ILE A 547 14.66 -23.36 -22.96
C ILE A 547 13.51 -23.93 -22.13
N THR A 548 13.45 -25.25 -22.02
CA THR A 548 12.35 -25.94 -21.35
C THR A 548 12.84 -26.61 -20.08
N ILE A 549 12.21 -26.31 -18.95
CA ILE A 549 12.33 -27.10 -17.73
C ILE A 549 11.53 -28.37 -17.95
N ALA A 550 12.23 -29.48 -18.18
CA ALA A 550 11.59 -30.68 -18.67
C ALA A 550 11.27 -31.65 -17.53
N HIS A 551 10.00 -32.00 -17.41
CA HIS A 551 9.49 -33.06 -16.53
C HIS A 551 9.06 -34.31 -17.32
N ARG A 552 9.05 -34.25 -18.65
CA ARG A 552 8.61 -35.34 -19.53
C ARG A 552 9.71 -35.83 -20.45
N LEU A 553 9.76 -37.14 -20.63
CA LEU A 553 10.76 -37.77 -21.50
C LEU A 553 10.62 -37.35 -22.97
N SER A 554 9.40 -37.11 -23.46
CA SER A 554 9.17 -36.64 -24.83
C SER A 554 9.89 -35.32 -25.10
N THR A 555 9.67 -34.32 -24.24
CA THR A 555 10.28 -32.99 -24.34
C THR A 555 11.80 -33.06 -24.27
N VAL A 556 12.33 -33.91 -23.38
CA VAL A 556 13.77 -34.11 -23.27
C VAL A 556 14.36 -34.78 -24.51
N ARG A 557 13.67 -35.78 -25.06
CA ARG A 557 14.14 -36.57 -26.20
C ARG A 557 14.23 -35.74 -27.48
N ASP A 558 13.26 -34.86 -27.68
CA ASP A 558 13.14 -34.05 -28.89
C ASP A 558 13.98 -32.76 -28.84
N ALA A 559 14.65 -32.48 -27.72
CA ALA A 559 15.51 -31.31 -27.56
C ALA A 559 16.85 -31.48 -28.29
N ASP A 560 17.31 -30.40 -28.94
CA ASP A 560 18.60 -30.36 -29.63
C ASP A 560 19.77 -30.49 -28.64
N GLN A 561 19.60 -29.96 -27.43
CA GLN A 561 20.56 -30.06 -26.34
C GLN A 561 19.87 -30.34 -25.01
N ILE A 562 20.53 -31.10 -24.14
CA ILE A 562 20.07 -31.41 -22.79
C ILE A 562 21.17 -31.00 -21.81
N ALA A 563 20.83 -30.14 -20.85
CA ALA A 563 21.69 -29.81 -19.72
C ALA A 563 21.16 -30.46 -18.44
N VAL A 564 21.97 -31.34 -17.85
CA VAL A 564 21.64 -31.98 -16.57
C VAL A 564 22.22 -31.13 -15.44
N LEU A 565 21.34 -30.59 -14.61
CA LEU A 565 21.68 -29.84 -13.42
C LEU A 565 21.66 -30.75 -12.19
N ASP A 566 22.76 -30.74 -11.45
CA ASP A 566 22.86 -31.39 -10.15
C ASP A 566 23.53 -30.45 -9.16
N HIS A 567 22.89 -30.24 -8.00
CA HIS A 567 23.37 -29.35 -6.94
C HIS A 567 23.85 -27.97 -7.45
N GLY A 568 23.13 -27.37 -8.41
CA GLY A 568 23.42 -26.04 -8.93
C GLY A 568 24.49 -25.94 -10.03
N ALA A 569 25.09 -27.06 -10.44
CA ALA A 569 26.07 -27.11 -11.53
C ALA A 569 25.55 -27.94 -12.72
N VAL A 570 26.02 -27.60 -13.93
CA VAL A 570 25.75 -28.41 -15.13
C VAL A 570 26.76 -29.57 -15.15
N VAL A 571 26.29 -30.78 -14.87
CA VAL A 571 27.15 -31.98 -14.77
C VAL A 571 27.27 -32.74 -16.08
N GLU A 572 26.26 -32.65 -16.95
CA GLU A 572 26.24 -33.29 -18.27
C GLU A 572 25.57 -32.37 -19.30
N LEU A 573 26.14 -32.36 -20.51
CA LEU A 573 25.63 -31.63 -21.68
C LEU A 573 25.79 -32.52 -22.93
N GLY A 574 24.75 -32.61 -23.75
CA GLY A 574 24.73 -33.37 -25.00
C GLY A 574 23.33 -33.67 -25.50
N THR A 575 23.23 -34.52 -26.51
CA THR A 575 21.94 -35.00 -27.03
C THR A 575 21.41 -36.19 -26.20
N HIS A 576 20.13 -36.53 -26.39
CA HIS A 576 19.49 -37.68 -25.72
C HIS A 576 20.29 -38.98 -25.87
N GLU A 577 20.72 -39.29 -27.09
CA GLU A 577 21.43 -40.53 -27.41
C GLU A 577 22.84 -40.54 -26.80
N GLU A 578 23.56 -39.42 -26.88
CA GLU A 578 24.91 -39.28 -26.31
C GLU A 578 24.90 -39.46 -24.79
N LEU A 579 23.96 -38.80 -24.11
CA LEU A 579 23.88 -38.86 -22.65
C LEU A 579 23.41 -40.22 -22.13
N LEU A 580 22.51 -40.91 -22.86
CA LEU A 580 22.14 -42.29 -22.54
C LEU A 580 23.32 -43.25 -22.67
N LEU A 581 24.12 -43.12 -23.74
CA LEU A 581 25.29 -43.95 -23.98
C LEU A 581 26.38 -43.76 -22.92
N ARG A 582 26.55 -42.53 -22.42
CA ARG A 582 27.47 -42.23 -21.31
C ARG A 582 27.08 -42.91 -20.00
N GLY A 583 25.80 -43.26 -19.83
CA GLY A 583 25.31 -44.01 -18.67
C GLY A 583 25.38 -43.26 -17.34
N GLY A 584 25.55 -41.93 -17.36
CA GLY A 584 25.68 -41.07 -16.19
C GLY A 584 24.34 -40.66 -15.54
N ARG A 585 24.32 -39.49 -14.92
CA ARG A 585 23.18 -38.95 -14.16
C ARG A 585 21.93 -38.80 -15.02
N TYR A 586 22.10 -38.42 -16.29
CA TYR A 586 20.99 -38.38 -17.24
C TYR A 586 20.28 -39.74 -17.38
N ALA A 587 21.06 -40.81 -17.60
CA ALA A 587 20.52 -42.14 -17.81
C ALA A 587 19.80 -42.68 -16.56
N GLU A 588 20.26 -42.31 -15.36
CA GLU A 588 19.55 -42.60 -14.10
C GLU A 588 18.20 -41.91 -14.03
N LEU A 589 18.13 -40.62 -14.38
CA LEU A 589 16.88 -39.85 -14.38
C LEU A 589 15.88 -40.41 -15.40
N VAL A 590 16.35 -40.82 -16.58
CA VAL A 590 15.51 -41.47 -17.60
C VAL A 590 14.99 -42.83 -17.11
N ARG A 591 15.85 -43.67 -16.50
CA ARG A 591 15.42 -44.96 -15.91
C ARG A 591 14.41 -44.75 -14.77
N GLY A 592 14.55 -43.65 -14.03
CA GLY A 592 13.65 -43.25 -12.94
C GLY A 592 12.34 -42.60 -13.41
N GLY A 593 12.12 -42.41 -14.71
CA GLY A 593 10.88 -41.82 -15.25
C GLY A 593 10.78 -40.29 -15.17
N LEU A 594 11.90 -39.59 -14.94
CA LEU A 594 12.01 -38.13 -14.80
C LEU A 594 11.22 -37.52 -13.63
N GLU A 595 11.28 -38.16 -12.45
CA GLU A 595 11.34 -37.51 -11.12
C GLU A 595 11.83 -38.56 -10.08
N GLN A 596 12.85 -38.24 -9.27
CA GLN A 596 13.10 -38.96 -8.01
C GLN A 596 12.55 -38.10 -6.86
N PRO A 597 11.58 -38.60 -6.07
CA PRO A 597 11.18 -37.93 -4.84
C PRO A 597 12.38 -37.89 -3.90
N VAL A 598 12.62 -36.73 -3.29
CA VAL A 598 13.57 -36.61 -2.17
C VAL A 598 13.11 -37.60 -1.08
N ALA A 599 13.98 -38.53 -0.71
CA ALA A 599 13.79 -39.31 0.51
C ALA A 599 13.74 -38.33 1.70
N ALA A 600 12.61 -38.35 2.42
CA ALA A 600 12.28 -37.44 3.51
C ALA A 600 13.30 -37.43 4.65
#